data_AF-A0A7E5VFG3-F1
#
_entry.id   AF-A0A7E5VFG3-F1
#
_cell.length_a   1.000
_cell.length_b   1.000
_cell.length_c   1.000
_cell.angle_alpha   90.00
_cell.angle_beta   90.00
_cell.angle_gamma   90.00
#
_symmetry.space_group_name_H-M   'P 1'
#
loop_
_entity.id
_entity.type
_entity.pdbx_description
1 polymer ?
#
loop_
_entity_poly.entity_id
_entity_poly.type
_entity_poly.pdbx_seq_one_letter_code
_entity_poly.pdbx_strand_id
1 'polypeptide(L)'
;MPGLTPSGRRVTICRGLDKNLDTNQLNDAFKIALMIGDVRLMEEIEGVAGDVYILDASIVAPSHLGKISPSALKKFFICVQEAYPVKLKEVHVVNSTPLIDALFNIIKPFLKEKMRNRIRFHADFTALHEYVPKELLPVEYGGTSCSLNEVNNAWIKKLEEYKDWFNKQDSLIANESLRPGKPTNYDELFGIDGSFRQLSID
;
A
#
# COMPACT_ATOMS: atom_id res chain seq x y z
N MET A 1 9.21 -6.46 -8.08
CA MET A 1 10.46 -7.07 -8.57
C MET A 1 10.17 -8.43 -9.17
N PRO A 2 10.89 -8.85 -10.21
CA PRO A 2 10.81 -10.21 -10.72
C PRO A 2 11.38 -11.19 -9.68
N GLY A 3 10.74 -12.36 -9.55
CA GLY A 3 11.18 -13.42 -8.64
C GLY A 3 10.69 -13.29 -7.19
N LEU A 4 11.12 -14.25 -6.38
CA LEU A 4 10.76 -14.40 -4.96
C LEU A 4 12.03 -14.41 -4.10
N THR A 5 11.91 -13.93 -2.86
CA THR A 5 12.95 -14.15 -1.84
C THR A 5 13.14 -15.65 -1.57
N PRO A 6 14.26 -16.07 -0.94
CA PRO A 6 14.45 -17.46 -0.50
C PRO A 6 13.33 -17.99 0.40
N SER A 7 12.59 -17.10 1.08
CA SER A 7 11.42 -17.46 1.90
C SER A 7 10.10 -17.43 1.12
N GLY A 8 10.15 -17.39 -0.21
CA GLY A 8 9.00 -17.42 -1.10
C GLY A 8 8.18 -16.13 -1.11
N ARG A 9 8.78 -14.97 -0.78
CA ARG A 9 8.06 -13.69 -0.68
C ARG A 9 8.28 -12.84 -1.92
N ARG A 10 7.22 -12.16 -2.36
CA ARG A 10 7.31 -11.15 -3.42
C ARG A 10 7.84 -9.84 -2.86
N VAL A 11 8.68 -9.16 -3.63
CA VAL A 11 9.18 -7.81 -3.29
C VAL A 11 8.50 -6.77 -4.15
N THR A 12 7.94 -5.75 -3.50
CA THR A 12 7.31 -4.58 -4.13
C THR A 12 8.04 -3.32 -3.69
N ILE A 13 8.40 -2.46 -4.63
CA ILE A 13 9.02 -1.17 -4.35
C ILE A 13 8.04 -0.08 -4.73
N CYS A 14 7.75 0.82 -3.80
CA CYS A 14 6.95 2.01 -4.03
C CYS A 14 7.86 3.24 -3.92
N ARG A 15 8.11 3.91 -5.05
CA ARG A 15 8.88 5.15 -5.13
C ARG A 15 8.04 6.20 -5.84
N GLY A 16 7.85 7.35 -5.21
CA GLY A 16 7.30 8.51 -5.91
C GLY A 16 8.40 9.26 -6.67
N LEU A 17 8.01 9.92 -7.77
CA LEU A 17 8.93 10.65 -8.65
C LEU A 17 8.80 12.17 -8.53
N ASP A 18 7.65 12.65 -8.04
CA ASP A 18 7.34 14.07 -7.88
C ASP A 18 7.08 14.38 -6.40
N LYS A 19 7.66 15.47 -5.89
CA LYS A 19 7.46 15.98 -4.53
C LYS A 19 6.21 16.85 -4.40
N ASN A 20 5.58 17.20 -5.51
CA ASN A 20 4.45 18.11 -5.58
C ASN A 20 3.11 17.41 -5.80
N LEU A 21 2.98 16.15 -5.37
CA LEU A 21 1.75 15.39 -5.50
C LEU A 21 0.58 16.07 -4.78
N ASP A 22 -0.57 16.15 -5.43
CA ASP A 22 -1.82 16.59 -4.81
C ASP A 22 -2.54 15.44 -4.08
N THR A 23 -3.66 15.75 -3.42
CA THR A 23 -4.45 14.76 -2.67
C THR A 23 -5.00 13.63 -3.55
N ASN A 24 -5.40 13.92 -4.78
CA ASN A 24 -5.93 12.91 -5.69
C ASN A 24 -4.82 11.98 -6.16
N GLN A 25 -3.66 12.52 -6.51
CA GLN A 25 -2.49 11.74 -6.91
C GLN A 25 -1.99 10.83 -5.78
N LEU A 26 -2.05 11.29 -4.52
CA LEU A 26 -1.76 10.44 -3.36
C LEU A 26 -2.79 9.30 -3.20
N ASN A 27 -4.08 9.58 -3.42
CA ASN A 27 -5.12 8.55 -3.42
C ASN A 27 -4.95 7.56 -4.56
N ASP A 28 -4.55 8.03 -5.74
CA ASP A 28 -4.30 7.19 -6.91
C ASP A 28 -3.11 6.25 -6.67
N ALA A 29 -2.09 6.68 -5.91
CA ALA A 29 -1.00 5.79 -5.50
C ALA A 29 -1.51 4.58 -4.68
N PHE A 30 -2.50 4.77 -3.79
CA PHE A 30 -3.12 3.65 -3.07
C PHE A 30 -3.90 2.73 -4.00
N LYS A 31 -4.64 3.30 -4.97
CA LYS A 31 -5.38 2.51 -5.97
C LYS A 31 -4.43 1.68 -6.83
N ILE A 32 -3.35 2.28 -7.33
CA ILE A 32 -2.34 1.57 -8.14
C ILE A 32 -1.73 0.42 -7.35
N ALA A 33 -1.43 0.62 -6.06
CA ALA A 33 -0.89 -0.45 -5.21
C ALA A 33 -1.86 -1.64 -5.08
N LEU A 34 -3.17 -1.36 -4.96
CA LEU A 34 -4.21 -2.39 -4.93
C LEU A 34 -4.40 -3.05 -6.31
N MET A 35 -4.42 -2.29 -7.39
CA MET A 35 -4.53 -2.81 -8.76
C MET A 35 -3.38 -3.78 -9.10
N ILE A 36 -2.14 -3.43 -8.71
CA ILE A 36 -0.99 -4.34 -8.84
C ILE A 36 -1.19 -5.60 -8.00
N GLY A 37 -1.72 -5.46 -6.78
CA GLY A 37 -2.07 -6.59 -5.93
C GLY A 37 -3.12 -7.51 -6.57
N ASP A 38 -4.14 -6.94 -7.21
CA ASP A 38 -5.26 -7.67 -7.81
C ASP A 38 -4.78 -8.51 -9.00
N VAL A 39 -3.99 -7.90 -9.89
CA VAL A 39 -3.37 -8.62 -11.00
C VAL A 39 -2.49 -9.74 -10.50
N ARG A 40 -1.70 -9.48 -9.45
CA ARG A 40 -0.87 -10.53 -8.84
C ARG A 40 -1.67 -11.68 -8.29
N LEU A 41 -2.77 -11.41 -7.56
CA LEU A 41 -3.65 -12.45 -7.03
C LEU A 41 -4.31 -13.25 -8.15
N MET A 42 -4.65 -12.60 -9.26
CA MET A 42 -5.24 -13.26 -10.43
C MET A 42 -4.23 -14.16 -11.17
N GLU A 43 -2.98 -13.72 -11.31
CA GLU A 43 -1.91 -14.47 -11.98
C GLU A 43 -1.15 -15.43 -11.04
N GLU A 44 -1.49 -15.48 -9.74
CA GLU A 44 -0.79 -16.30 -8.76
C GLU A 44 -1.06 -17.79 -9.00
N ILE A 45 -0.11 -18.46 -9.66
CA ILE A 45 -0.15 -19.91 -9.93
C ILE A 45 0.61 -20.70 -8.85
N GLU A 46 1.69 -20.13 -8.32
CA GLU A 46 2.52 -20.72 -7.26
C GLU A 46 2.20 -20.09 -5.90
N GLY A 47 2.23 -20.89 -4.84
CA GLY A 47 1.92 -20.39 -3.49
C GLY A 47 2.93 -19.34 -3.01
N VAL A 48 2.55 -18.07 -3.03
CA VAL A 48 3.39 -16.99 -2.52
C VAL A 48 3.29 -16.94 -0.99
N ALA A 49 4.44 -16.98 -0.31
CA ALA A 49 4.49 -17.00 1.15
C ALA A 49 4.10 -15.65 1.78
N GLY A 50 4.06 -14.58 0.99
CA GLY A 50 3.59 -13.25 1.34
C GLY A 50 4.34 -12.15 0.59
N ASP A 51 4.09 -10.89 0.97
CA ASP A 51 4.69 -9.72 0.34
C ASP A 51 5.61 -8.94 1.29
N VAL A 52 6.69 -8.42 0.71
CA VAL A 52 7.64 -7.48 1.33
C VAL A 52 7.52 -6.17 0.55
N TYR A 53 7.19 -5.10 1.25
CA TYR A 53 7.10 -3.76 0.66
C TYR A 53 8.32 -2.93 1.03
N ILE A 54 8.90 -2.25 0.06
CA ILE A 54 9.96 -1.25 0.24
C ILE A 54 9.34 0.09 -0.15
N LEU A 55 9.23 1.00 0.81
CA LEU A 55 8.68 2.33 0.64
C LEU A 55 9.84 3.33 0.62
N ASP A 56 10.02 4.00 -0.52
CA ASP A 56 11.08 4.99 -0.70
C ASP A 56 10.58 6.38 -0.31
N ALA A 57 11.08 6.90 0.80
CA ALA A 57 10.67 8.18 1.38
C ALA A 57 11.40 9.40 0.79
N SER A 58 12.26 9.24 -0.23
CA SER A 58 13.11 10.31 -0.79
C SER A 58 12.36 11.55 -1.30
N ILE A 59 11.10 11.38 -1.70
CA ILE A 59 10.25 12.47 -2.20
C ILE A 59 9.27 12.99 -1.16
N VAL A 60 9.23 12.45 0.06
CA VAL A 60 8.31 12.93 1.08
C VAL A 60 8.68 14.36 1.49
N ALA A 61 7.74 15.28 1.30
CA ALA A 61 7.87 16.69 1.65
C ALA A 61 6.82 17.08 2.71
N PRO A 62 7.05 18.15 3.50
CA PRO A 62 6.09 18.60 4.52
C PRO A 62 4.69 18.90 3.96
N SER A 63 4.60 19.34 2.70
CA SER A 63 3.34 19.57 1.99
C SER A 63 2.44 18.33 1.92
N HIS A 64 3.02 17.12 1.91
CA HIS A 64 2.24 15.88 1.88
C HIS A 64 1.47 15.66 3.18
N LEU A 65 1.99 16.10 4.34
CA LEU A 65 1.31 15.90 5.63
C LEU A 65 -0.09 16.55 5.64
N GLY A 66 -0.24 17.70 5.00
CA GLY A 66 -1.52 18.41 4.88
C GLY A 66 -2.42 17.91 3.75
N LYS A 67 -1.88 17.13 2.80
CA LYS A 67 -2.61 16.62 1.62
C LYS A 67 -3.13 15.20 1.81
N ILE A 68 -2.57 14.44 2.75
CA ILE A 68 -3.00 13.09 3.08
C ILE A 68 -4.35 13.16 3.80
N SER A 69 -5.36 12.50 3.24
CA SER A 69 -6.68 12.40 3.85
C SER A 69 -6.70 11.31 4.95
N PRO A 70 -7.02 11.65 6.21
CA PRO A 70 -7.17 10.65 7.27
C PRO A 70 -8.24 9.59 6.96
N SER A 71 -9.32 9.99 6.28
CA SER A 71 -10.38 9.05 5.90
C SER A 71 -9.93 8.11 4.79
N ALA A 72 -9.11 8.58 3.84
CA ALA A 72 -8.49 7.72 2.83
C ALA A 72 -7.52 6.73 3.46
N LEU A 73 -6.67 7.18 4.41
CA LEU A 73 -5.78 6.29 5.16
C LEU A 73 -6.55 5.23 5.93
N LYS A 74 -7.61 5.62 6.66
CA LYS A 74 -8.45 4.68 7.41
C LYS A 74 -9.05 3.62 6.49
N LYS A 75 -9.62 4.03 5.35
CA LYS A 75 -10.16 3.11 4.33
C LYS A 75 -9.11 2.16 3.78
N PHE A 76 -7.95 2.69 3.38
CA PHE A 76 -6.85 1.89 2.87
C PHE A 76 -6.36 0.86 3.88
N PHE A 77 -6.11 1.28 5.12
CA PHE A 77 -5.59 0.41 6.16
C PHE A 77 -6.60 -0.63 6.64
N ILE A 78 -7.90 -0.32 6.68
CA ILE A 78 -8.93 -1.33 6.93
C ILE A 78 -8.93 -2.37 5.80
N CYS A 79 -8.91 -1.92 4.53
CA CYS A 79 -8.87 -2.82 3.38
C CYS A 79 -7.69 -3.80 3.47
N VAL A 80 -6.45 -3.29 3.55
CA VAL A 80 -5.25 -4.14 3.52
C VAL A 80 -5.03 -5.00 4.76
N GLN A 81 -5.70 -4.70 5.88
CA GLN A 81 -5.53 -5.46 7.14
C GLN A 81 -6.65 -6.46 7.42
N GLU A 82 -7.85 -6.23 6.89
CA GLU A 82 -9.05 -7.00 7.22
C GLU A 82 -9.63 -7.74 6.02
N ALA A 83 -9.55 -7.15 4.83
CA ALA A 83 -10.30 -7.61 3.67
C ALA A 83 -9.41 -8.15 2.55
N TYR A 84 -8.24 -7.55 2.35
CA TYR A 84 -7.40 -7.85 1.21
C TYR A 84 -6.65 -9.18 1.41
N PRO A 85 -6.73 -10.16 0.49
CA PRO A 85 -6.24 -11.53 0.70
C PRO A 85 -4.70 -11.66 0.51
N VAL A 86 -3.95 -10.59 0.79
CA VAL A 86 -2.48 -10.57 0.70
C VAL A 86 -1.86 -10.63 2.09
N LYS A 87 -0.93 -11.58 2.27
CA LYS A 87 -0.15 -11.70 3.50
C LYS A 87 1.05 -10.76 3.46
N LEU A 88 0.86 -9.51 3.86
CA LEU A 88 2.00 -8.62 4.12
C LEU A 88 2.91 -9.25 5.19
N LYS A 89 4.22 -9.32 4.96
CA LYS A 89 5.19 -9.89 5.90
C LYS A 89 6.09 -8.83 6.49
N GLU A 90 6.58 -7.92 5.66
CA GLU A 90 7.54 -6.88 6.04
C GLU A 90 7.26 -5.59 5.27
N VAL A 91 7.53 -4.46 5.93
CA VAL A 91 7.54 -3.14 5.31
C VAL A 91 8.86 -2.48 5.68
N HIS A 92 9.63 -2.10 4.68
CA HIS A 92 10.91 -1.44 4.84
C HIS A 92 10.79 -0.01 4.30
N VAL A 93 10.97 0.98 5.17
CA VAL A 93 11.00 2.39 4.77
C VAL A 93 12.45 2.80 4.63
N VAL A 94 12.84 3.26 3.44
CA VAL A 94 14.21 3.68 3.12
C VAL A 94 14.25 5.17 2.81
N ASN A 95 15.43 5.78 2.87
CA ASN A 95 15.58 7.25 2.80
C ASN A 95 14.76 7.94 3.91
N SER A 96 14.76 7.34 5.11
CA SER A 96 14.00 7.84 6.25
C SER A 96 14.63 9.13 6.80
N THR A 97 13.82 10.17 6.94
CA THR A 97 14.21 11.46 7.54
C THR A 97 13.34 11.73 8.77
N PRO A 98 13.66 12.70 9.65
CA PRO A 98 12.78 13.03 10.79
C PRO A 98 11.34 13.40 10.40
N LEU A 99 11.10 13.83 9.16
CA LEU A 99 9.76 14.05 8.62
C LEU A 99 8.93 12.75 8.54
N ILE A 100 9.59 11.61 8.35
CA ILE A 100 8.95 10.29 8.30
C ILE A 100 8.39 9.89 9.65
N ASP A 101 9.01 10.31 10.76
CA ASP A 101 8.46 10.07 12.10
C ASP A 101 7.12 10.81 12.27
N ALA A 102 7.04 12.05 11.79
CA ALA A 102 5.80 12.83 11.81
C ALA A 102 4.71 12.18 10.94
N LEU A 103 5.07 11.75 9.72
CA LEU A 103 4.15 11.02 8.84
C LEU A 103 3.68 9.71 9.47
N PHE A 104 4.59 8.95 10.08
CA PHE A 104 4.26 7.70 10.76
C PHE A 104 3.31 7.93 11.93
N ASN A 105 3.47 9.00 12.70
CA ASN A 105 2.54 9.35 13.79
C ASN A 105 1.11 9.63 13.29
N ILE A 106 0.95 10.18 12.07
CA ILE A 106 -0.37 10.36 11.44
C ILE A 106 -0.97 9.00 11.04
N ILE A 107 -0.14 8.08 10.54
CA ILE A 107 -0.59 6.77 10.04
C ILE A 107 -0.84 5.76 11.18
N LYS A 108 -0.03 5.81 12.24
CA LYS A 108 0.02 4.85 13.35
C LYS A 108 -1.35 4.52 14.00
N PRO A 109 -2.29 5.47 14.17
CA PRO A 109 -3.62 5.18 14.70
C PRO A 109 -4.44 4.20 13.85
N PHE A 110 -4.17 4.12 12.54
CA PHE A 110 -4.89 3.24 11.62
C PHE A 110 -4.24 1.85 11.49
N LEU A 111 -3.04 1.66 12.04
CA LEU A 111 -2.30 0.41 11.97
C LEU A 111 -2.64 -0.50 13.16
N LYS A 112 -2.91 -1.78 12.90
CA LYS A 112 -2.89 -2.82 13.94
C LYS A 112 -1.49 -3.06 14.43
N GLU A 113 -1.37 -3.56 15.66
CA GLU A 113 -0.09 -3.92 16.27
C GLU A 113 0.75 -4.86 15.38
N LYS A 114 0.12 -5.87 14.79
CA LYS A 114 0.78 -6.79 13.85
C LYS A 114 1.42 -6.07 12.66
N MET A 115 0.80 -5.03 12.10
CA MET A 115 1.41 -4.24 11.02
C MET A 115 2.51 -3.33 11.56
N ARG A 116 2.29 -2.66 12.71
CA ARG A 116 3.31 -1.80 13.34
C ARG A 116 4.61 -2.55 13.57
N ASN A 117 4.54 -3.79 14.04
CA ASN A 117 5.70 -4.63 14.31
C ASN A 117 6.42 -5.15 13.04
N ARG A 118 5.84 -4.93 11.85
CA ARG A 118 6.43 -5.31 10.56
C ARG A 118 7.10 -4.16 9.83
N ILE A 119 6.92 -2.93 10.31
CA ILE A 119 7.51 -1.74 9.72
C ILE A 119 8.92 -1.57 10.31
N ARG A 120 9.89 -1.41 9.42
CA ARG A 120 11.30 -1.15 9.74
C ARG A 120 11.75 0.08 8.99
N PHE A 121 12.41 0.99 9.67
CA PHE A 121 12.99 2.19 9.08
C PHE A 121 14.49 1.97 8.91
N HIS A 122 15.00 2.32 7.74
CA HIS A 122 16.40 2.14 7.37
C HIS A 122 17.00 3.50 7.02
N ALA A 123 18.16 3.79 7.61
CA ALA A 123 18.93 4.99 7.34
C ALA A 123 19.65 4.90 5.98
N ASP A 124 20.09 3.71 5.58
CA ASP A 124 20.74 3.43 4.30
C ASP A 124 20.31 2.07 3.74
N PHE A 125 20.76 1.74 2.52
CA PHE A 125 20.43 0.49 1.85
C PHE A 125 21.23 -0.71 2.36
N THR A 126 22.34 -0.51 3.07
CA THR A 126 23.13 -1.62 3.65
C THR A 126 22.27 -2.39 4.64
N ALA A 127 21.56 -1.67 5.51
CA ALA A 127 20.61 -2.28 6.44
C ALA A 127 19.44 -2.98 5.72
N LEU A 128 19.00 -2.47 4.56
CA LEU A 128 17.95 -3.12 3.75
C LEU A 128 18.41 -4.48 3.20
N HIS A 129 19.69 -4.58 2.81
CA HIS A 129 20.26 -5.80 2.20
C HIS A 129 20.31 -6.99 3.15
N GLU A 130 20.19 -6.78 4.46
CA GLU A 130 20.05 -7.85 5.45
C GLU A 130 18.69 -8.55 5.38
N TYR A 131 17.67 -7.87 4.85
CA TYR A 131 16.29 -8.37 4.78
C TYR A 131 15.90 -8.80 3.37
N VAL A 132 16.41 -8.10 2.35
CA VAL A 132 16.08 -8.35 0.95
C VAL A 132 17.36 -8.63 0.16
N PRO A 133 17.47 -9.81 -0.49
CA PRO A 133 18.64 -10.17 -1.30
C PRO A 133 18.91 -9.15 -2.40
N LYS A 134 20.19 -8.85 -2.64
CA LYS A 134 20.63 -7.86 -3.63
C LYS A 134 20.22 -8.23 -5.05
N GLU A 135 20.12 -9.52 -5.35
CA GLU A 135 19.74 -10.07 -6.65
C GLU A 135 18.27 -9.74 -7.02
N LEU A 136 17.46 -9.42 -6.02
CA LEU A 136 16.06 -9.01 -6.20
C LEU A 136 15.87 -7.50 -6.18
N LEU A 137 16.90 -6.74 -5.84
CA LEU A 137 16.83 -5.28 -5.74
C LEU A 137 17.33 -4.63 -7.04
N PRO A 138 16.72 -3.51 -7.46
CA PRO A 138 17.22 -2.73 -8.58
C PRO A 138 18.60 -2.14 -8.30
N VAL A 139 19.30 -1.77 -9.37
CA VAL A 139 20.61 -1.08 -9.29
C VAL A 139 20.53 0.22 -8.48
N GLU A 140 19.41 0.94 -8.52
CA GLU A 140 19.16 2.17 -7.77
C GLU A 140 19.09 1.96 -6.24
N TYR A 141 18.97 0.71 -5.79
CA TYR A 141 18.96 0.31 -4.38
C TYR A 141 20.20 -0.52 -4.01
N GLY A 142 21.25 -0.47 -4.84
CA GLY A 142 22.50 -1.22 -4.62
C GLY A 142 22.38 -2.72 -4.86
N GLY A 143 21.37 -3.15 -5.63
CA GLY A 143 21.18 -4.52 -6.05
C GLY A 143 21.76 -4.82 -7.43
N THR A 144 21.49 -6.02 -7.92
CA THR A 144 21.98 -6.55 -9.21
C THR A 144 20.86 -6.97 -10.16
N SER A 145 19.60 -6.69 -9.80
CA SER A 145 18.44 -6.92 -10.66
C SER A 145 18.30 -5.86 -11.76
N CYS A 146 17.23 -5.93 -12.54
CA CYS A 146 16.89 -4.90 -13.52
C CYS A 146 16.64 -3.53 -12.87
N SER A 147 16.71 -2.48 -13.68
CA SER A 147 16.45 -1.11 -13.21
C SER A 147 15.01 -0.94 -12.76
N LEU A 148 14.76 -0.01 -11.83
CA LEU A 148 13.41 0.27 -11.38
C LEU A 148 12.52 0.77 -12.53
N ASN A 149 13.10 1.51 -13.48
CA ASN A 149 12.37 2.01 -14.65
C ASN A 149 11.88 0.88 -15.56
N GLU A 150 12.71 -0.14 -15.81
CA GLU A 150 12.31 -1.33 -16.59
C GLU A 150 11.16 -2.07 -15.90
N VAL A 151 11.26 -2.27 -14.58
CA VAL A 151 10.18 -2.90 -13.79
C VAL A 151 8.90 -2.09 -13.85
N ASN A 152 9.00 -0.76 -13.71
CA ASN A 152 7.84 0.14 -13.76
C ASN A 152 7.16 0.09 -15.13
N ASN A 153 7.93 0.16 -16.22
CA ASN A 153 7.40 0.08 -17.58
C ASN A 153 6.72 -1.28 -17.87
N ALA A 154 7.26 -2.37 -17.32
CA ALA A 154 6.62 -3.68 -17.41
C ALA A 154 5.28 -3.71 -16.65
N TRP A 155 5.22 -3.11 -15.46
CA TRP A 155 3.96 -3.01 -14.70
C TRP A 155 2.91 -2.12 -15.37
N ILE A 156 3.32 -1.00 -15.97
CA ILE A 156 2.40 -0.14 -16.73
C ILE A 156 1.73 -0.95 -17.85
N LYS A 157 2.52 -1.63 -18.68
CA LYS A 157 2.00 -2.49 -19.75
C LYS A 157 1.09 -3.59 -19.22
N LYS A 158 1.48 -4.24 -18.12
CA LYS A 158 0.67 -5.27 -17.46
C LYS A 158 -0.67 -4.73 -16.97
N LEU A 159 -0.71 -3.55 -16.36
CA LEU A 159 -1.97 -2.93 -15.94
C LEU A 159 -2.84 -2.54 -17.14
N GLU A 160 -2.25 -2.09 -18.25
CA GLU A 160 -2.96 -1.82 -19.50
C GLU A 160 -3.61 -3.08 -20.10
N GLU A 161 -2.92 -4.22 -20.06
CA GLU A 161 -3.49 -5.52 -20.48
C GLU A 161 -4.72 -5.91 -19.66
N TYR A 162 -4.78 -5.51 -18.39
CA TYR A 162 -5.89 -5.80 -17.49
C TYR A 162 -7.00 -4.73 -17.49
N LYS A 163 -6.92 -3.71 -18.34
CA LYS A 163 -7.89 -2.61 -18.38
C LYS A 163 -9.35 -3.08 -18.47
N ASP A 164 -9.64 -4.01 -19.37
CA ASP A 164 -10.99 -4.54 -19.55
C ASP A 164 -11.45 -5.38 -18.35
N TRP A 165 -10.51 -6.05 -17.67
CA TRP A 165 -10.80 -6.78 -16.43
C TRP A 165 -11.17 -5.82 -15.31
N PHE A 166 -10.41 -4.73 -15.13
CA PHE A 166 -10.71 -3.68 -14.15
C PHE A 166 -12.07 -3.03 -14.40
N ASN A 167 -12.37 -2.67 -15.66
CA ASN A 167 -13.68 -2.06 -16.02
C ASN A 167 -14.87 -2.97 -15.67
N LYS A 168 -14.68 -4.30 -15.68
CA LYS A 168 -15.73 -5.24 -15.28
C LYS A 168 -15.90 -5.33 -13.76
N GLN A 169 -14.86 -5.05 -12.97
CA GLN A 169 -14.93 -5.16 -11.51
C GLN A 169 -15.95 -4.20 -10.90
N ASP A 170 -16.16 -3.01 -11.49
CA ASP A 170 -17.15 -2.04 -11.01
C ASP A 170 -18.60 -2.59 -10.98
N SER A 171 -18.88 -3.61 -11.79
CA SER A 171 -20.18 -4.29 -11.81
C SER A 171 -20.31 -5.43 -10.78
N LEU A 172 -19.19 -5.84 -10.17
CA LEU A 172 -19.16 -6.95 -9.21
C LEU A 172 -19.44 -6.41 -7.80
N ILE A 173 -20.72 -6.39 -7.45
CA ILE A 173 -21.18 -5.90 -6.16
C ILE A 173 -21.66 -7.08 -5.30
N ALA A 174 -21.33 -7.06 -4.01
CA ALA A 174 -21.82 -8.06 -3.06
C ALA A 174 -23.35 -8.00 -2.97
N ASN A 175 -24.00 -9.16 -3.00
CA ASN A 175 -25.43 -9.23 -2.73
C ASN A 175 -25.69 -9.12 -1.22
N GLU A 176 -25.94 -7.91 -0.74
CA GLU A 176 -26.14 -7.60 0.68
C GLU A 176 -27.32 -8.34 1.33
N SER A 177 -28.32 -8.77 0.54
CA SER A 177 -29.43 -9.58 1.08
C SER A 177 -29.00 -10.95 1.59
N LEU A 178 -27.84 -11.45 1.14
CA LEU A 178 -27.28 -12.74 1.54
C LEU A 178 -26.22 -12.62 2.65
N ARG A 179 -25.90 -11.40 3.12
CA ARG A 179 -24.86 -11.18 4.13
C ARG A 179 -25.29 -11.80 5.47
N PRO A 180 -24.51 -12.71 6.06
CA PRO A 180 -24.77 -13.20 7.40
C PRO A 180 -24.54 -12.11 8.46
N GLY A 181 -25.45 -11.98 9.41
CA GLY A 181 -25.36 -10.99 10.50
C GLY A 181 -25.86 -9.60 10.13
N LYS A 182 -25.66 -8.64 11.02
CA LYS A 182 -26.02 -7.24 10.73
C LYS A 182 -25.01 -6.65 9.73
N PRO A 183 -25.46 -5.87 8.72
CA PRO A 183 -24.56 -5.17 7.83
C PRO A 183 -23.57 -4.30 8.61
N THR A 184 -22.31 -4.30 8.19
CA THR A 184 -21.33 -3.37 8.73
C THR A 184 -21.76 -1.96 8.36
N ASN A 185 -22.00 -1.11 9.36
CA ASN A 185 -22.39 0.26 9.11
C ASN A 185 -21.18 1.05 8.58
N TYR A 186 -21.26 1.51 7.33
CA TYR A 186 -20.22 2.32 6.69
C TYR A 186 -20.00 3.65 7.43
N ASP A 187 -21.04 4.22 8.02
CA ASP A 187 -20.95 5.47 8.80
C ASP A 187 -20.24 5.24 10.12
N GLU A 188 -20.46 4.09 10.76
CA GLU A 188 -19.73 3.69 11.96
C GLU A 188 -18.26 3.37 11.65
N LEU A 189 -18.02 2.69 10.52
CA LEU A 189 -16.68 2.25 10.14
C LEU A 189 -15.82 3.38 9.61
N PHE A 190 -16.37 4.30 8.81
CA PHE A 190 -15.62 5.35 8.12
C PHE A 190 -15.99 6.78 8.51
N GLY A 191 -17.13 7.01 9.17
CA GLY A 191 -17.51 8.31 9.71
C GLY A 191 -17.83 9.37 8.65
N ILE A 192 -18.32 8.97 7.47
CA ILE A 192 -18.59 9.88 6.35
C ILE A 192 -20.04 9.72 5.89
N ASP A 193 -20.98 10.31 6.64
CA ASP A 193 -21.83 11.38 6.13
C ASP A 193 -22.44 12.21 7.28
N GLY A 194 -22.79 13.46 7.01
CA GLY A 194 -23.03 14.50 8.02
C GLY A 194 -24.03 14.16 9.13
N SER A 195 -23.65 14.47 10.37
CA SER A 195 -24.60 14.77 11.45
C SER A 195 -24.04 15.93 12.27
N PHE A 196 -24.64 17.09 12.08
CA PHE A 196 -24.65 18.15 13.09
C PHE A 196 -24.90 17.48 14.44
N ARG A 197 -24.04 17.73 15.41
CA ARG A 197 -24.27 17.34 16.80
C ARG A 197 -25.67 17.80 17.20
N GLN A 198 -26.60 16.86 17.34
CA GLN A 198 -27.85 17.15 18.01
C GLN A 198 -27.49 17.38 19.47
N LEU A 199 -27.44 18.66 19.86
CA LEU A 199 -27.34 19.06 21.25
C LEU A 199 -28.59 18.52 21.96
N SER A 200 -28.41 17.49 22.78
CA SER A 200 -29.34 17.22 23.87
C SER A 200 -29.13 18.31 24.91
N ILE A 201 -30.08 19.23 24.99
CA ILE A 201 -30.21 20.18 26.10
C ILE A 201 -30.99 19.44 27.18
N ASP A 202 -30.37 19.24 28.34
CA ASP A 202 -31.08 18.99 29.60
C ASP A 202 -31.53 20.33 30.20
#